data_AF-A0A419HP99-F1
#
_entry.id   AF-A0A419HP99-F1
#
_cell.length_a   1.000
_cell.length_b   1.000
_cell.length_c   1.000
_cell.angle_alpha   90.00
_cell.angle_beta   90.00
_cell.angle_gamma   90.00
#
_symmetry.space_group_name_H-M   'P 1'
#
loop_
_entity.id
_entity.type
_entity.pdbx_description
1 polymer ?
#
loop_
_entity_poly.entity_id
_entity_poly.type
_entity_poly.pdbx_seq_one_letter_code
_entity_poly.pdbx_strand_id
1 'polypeptide(L)'
;MNTLNPEFVKGGPASPAVFSHYAVRADSASGQHASVWLGQSGGSWSVQNVTTDTSDVTFTAQDAGAFSEPQINAWYRVSGDRVLPLNDAARTAVGESVSVAAYQERVHGLYADKLPGSEYARKHMMGGGAVQSTEDGVSPILPIGGAVLVGGGLAAYLIRRRTA
;
A
#
# COMPACT_ATOMS: atom_id res chain seq x y z
N MET A 1 9.40 -5.69 1.34
CA MET A 1 8.94 -4.57 0.51
C MET A 1 9.35 -3.27 1.17
N ASN A 2 10.05 -2.40 0.43
CA ASN A 2 10.38 -1.06 0.90
C ASN A 2 9.51 -0.02 0.19
N THR A 3 9.23 1.08 0.87
CA THR A 3 8.47 2.21 0.34
C THR A 3 9.21 3.51 0.61
N LEU A 4 8.82 4.57 -0.09
CA LEU A 4 9.33 5.92 0.10
C LEU A 4 9.23 6.32 1.58
N ASN A 5 10.37 6.72 2.15
CA ASN A 5 10.49 7.07 3.56
C ASN A 5 9.89 8.46 3.87
N PRO A 6 8.89 8.58 4.75
CA PRO A 6 8.33 9.88 5.13
C PRO A 6 9.35 10.86 5.71
N GLU A 7 10.37 10.40 6.45
CA GLU A 7 11.41 11.29 7.00
C GLU A 7 12.32 11.86 5.92
N PHE A 8 12.57 11.07 4.87
CA PHE A 8 13.28 11.54 3.68
C PHE A 8 12.45 12.59 2.95
N VAL A 9 11.15 12.35 2.78
CA VAL A 9 10.20 13.30 2.18
C VAL A 9 10.15 14.61 2.97
N LYS A 10 10.25 14.59 4.30
CA LYS A 10 10.33 15.82 5.12
C LYS A 10 11.58 16.66 4.86
N GLY A 11 12.59 16.13 4.16
CA GLY A 11 13.87 16.80 3.92
C GLY A 11 14.94 16.50 4.99
N GLY A 12 14.71 15.52 5.87
CA GLY A 12 15.69 15.12 6.89
C GLY A 12 16.83 14.25 6.32
N PRO A 13 17.93 14.06 7.07
CA PRO A 13 19.02 13.15 6.70
C PRO A 13 18.57 11.69 6.91
N ALA A 14 17.78 11.17 5.97
CA ALA A 14 17.24 9.82 6.01
C ALA A 14 17.51 9.08 4.69
N SER A 15 17.44 7.74 4.71
CA SER A 15 17.48 6.95 3.48
C SER A 15 16.18 7.12 2.69
N PRO A 16 16.21 7.08 1.34
CA PRO A 16 15.01 7.22 0.50
C PRO A 16 13.93 6.16 0.78
N ALA A 17 14.35 4.99 1.25
CA ALA A 17 13.51 3.83 1.44
C ALA A 17 13.43 3.43 2.92
N VAL A 18 12.27 2.93 3.33
CA VAL A 18 12.04 2.29 4.64
C VAL A 18 11.26 1.00 4.43
N PHE A 19 11.48 0.02 5.31
CA PHE A 19 10.70 -1.21 5.30
C PHE A 19 9.22 -0.90 5.59
N SER A 20 8.33 -1.50 4.81
CA SER A 20 6.88 -1.39 5.01
C SER A 20 6.25 -2.70 5.46
N HIS A 21 6.44 -3.76 4.68
CA HIS A 21 5.84 -5.08 4.92
C HIS A 21 6.59 -6.17 4.14
N TYR A 22 6.30 -7.43 4.41
CA TYR A 22 6.65 -8.53 3.50
C TYR A 22 5.51 -8.77 2.52
N ALA A 23 5.86 -8.99 1.26
CA ALA A 23 4.92 -9.39 0.22
C ALA A 23 5.24 -10.83 -0.19
N VAL A 24 4.25 -11.70 -0.16
CA VAL A 24 4.38 -13.13 -0.50
C VAL A 24 3.36 -13.46 -1.57
N ARG A 25 3.80 -14.15 -2.64
CA ARG A 25 2.87 -14.66 -3.65
C ARG A 25 2.08 -15.83 -3.09
N ALA A 26 0.77 -15.80 -3.31
CA ALA A 26 -0.14 -16.91 -3.13
C ALA A 26 -0.72 -17.32 -4.48
N ASP A 27 -0.69 -18.62 -4.75
CA ASP A 27 -1.18 -19.22 -5.98
C ASP A 27 -2.34 -20.17 -5.66
N SER A 28 -3.46 -20.02 -6.38
CA SER A 28 -4.60 -20.93 -6.29
C SER A 28 -4.48 -22.07 -7.29
N ALA A 29 -5.02 -23.25 -6.96
CA ALA A 29 -5.13 -24.37 -7.90
C ALA A 29 -5.91 -24.02 -9.19
N SER A 30 -6.78 -23.01 -9.13
CA SER A 30 -7.53 -22.49 -10.27
C SER A 30 -6.79 -21.40 -11.07
N GLY A 31 -5.48 -21.21 -10.82
CA GLY A 31 -4.61 -20.29 -11.57
C GLY A 31 -4.76 -18.81 -11.20
N GLN A 32 -5.44 -18.48 -10.10
CA GLN A 32 -5.43 -17.12 -9.57
C GLN A 32 -4.14 -16.86 -8.79
N HIS A 33 -3.65 -15.62 -8.86
CA HIS A 33 -2.48 -15.15 -8.14
C HIS A 33 -2.85 -13.97 -7.25
N ALA A 34 -2.22 -13.89 -6.09
CA ALA A 34 -2.34 -12.76 -5.19
C ALA A 34 -0.99 -12.44 -4.53
N SER A 35 -0.81 -11.18 -4.14
CA SER A 35 0.19 -10.78 -3.17
C SER A 35 -0.46 -10.65 -1.80
N VAL A 36 0.12 -11.32 -0.81
CA VAL A 36 -0.28 -11.28 0.60
C VAL A 36 0.73 -10.43 1.36
N TRP A 37 0.25 -9.39 2.02
CA TRP A 37 1.08 -8.47 2.79
C TRP A 37 1.11 -8.88 4.25
N LEU A 38 2.31 -9.08 4.80
CA LEU A 38 2.54 -9.41 6.19
C LEU A 38 3.20 -8.24 6.91
N GLY A 39 2.62 -7.82 8.03
CA GLY A 39 3.16 -6.81 8.93
C GLY A 39 3.34 -7.37 10.33
N GLN A 40 4.21 -6.74 11.13
CA GLN A 40 4.31 -7.08 12.56
C GLN A 40 3.20 -6.38 13.35
N SER A 41 2.54 -7.13 14.21
CA SER A 41 1.56 -6.65 15.19
C SER A 41 1.73 -7.42 16.49
N GLY A 42 1.93 -6.72 17.62
CA GLY A 42 2.09 -7.35 18.93
C GLY A 42 3.23 -8.37 19.01
N GLY A 43 4.34 -8.16 18.28
CA GLY A 43 5.48 -9.08 18.24
C GLY A 43 5.28 -10.33 17.37
N SER A 44 4.13 -10.45 16.69
CA SER A 44 3.82 -11.55 15.76
C SER A 44 3.60 -11.03 14.34
N TRP A 45 3.74 -11.90 13.35
CA TRP A 45 3.37 -11.58 11.97
C TRP A 45 1.87 -11.79 11.74
N SER A 46 1.21 -10.83 11.11
CA SER A 46 -0.19 -10.95 10.70
C SER A 46 -0.38 -10.50 9.26
N VAL A 47 -1.37 -11.09 8.59
CA VAL A 47 -1.82 -10.62 7.27
C VAL A 47 -2.47 -9.25 7.44
N GLN A 48 -2.00 -8.27 6.68
CA GLN A 48 -2.50 -6.90 6.68
C GLN A 48 -3.33 -6.60 5.43
N ASN A 49 -3.00 -7.25 4.30
CA ASN A 49 -3.71 -7.05 3.04
C ASN A 49 -3.54 -8.26 2.11
N VAL A 50 -4.45 -8.40 1.14
CA VAL A 50 -4.36 -9.32 0.01
C VAL A 50 -4.80 -8.57 -1.25
N THR A 51 -3.97 -8.57 -2.28
CA THR A 51 -4.24 -7.90 -3.56
C THR A 51 -3.94 -8.81 -4.73
N THR A 52 -4.63 -8.64 -5.86
CA THR A 52 -4.32 -9.34 -7.12
C THR A 52 -3.18 -8.68 -7.90
N ASP A 53 -2.80 -7.45 -7.54
CA ASP A 53 -1.56 -6.83 -8.03
C ASP A 53 -0.36 -7.53 -7.40
N THR A 54 0.53 -8.08 -8.23
CA THR A 54 1.73 -8.81 -7.80
C THR A 54 3.03 -8.11 -8.23
N SER A 55 2.93 -6.84 -8.59
CA SER A 55 4.10 -6.01 -8.94
C SER A 55 5.08 -5.92 -7.79
N ASP A 56 4.58 -5.88 -6.56
CA ASP A 56 5.36 -5.87 -5.33
C ASP A 56 6.24 -7.10 -5.14
N VAL A 57 5.70 -8.29 -5.34
CA VAL A 57 6.47 -9.54 -5.34
C VAL A 57 7.49 -9.52 -6.48
N THR A 58 7.07 -9.06 -7.65
CA THR A 58 7.88 -9.06 -8.87
C THR A 58 9.13 -8.18 -8.74
N PHE A 59 8.96 -6.90 -8.37
CA PHE A 59 10.08 -5.97 -8.24
C PHE A 59 10.97 -6.28 -7.05
N THR A 60 10.40 -6.67 -5.90
CA THR A 60 11.21 -7.01 -4.72
C THR A 60 12.07 -8.27 -4.96
N ALA A 61 11.61 -9.21 -5.79
CA ALA A 61 12.38 -10.40 -6.16
C ALA A 61 13.47 -10.12 -7.22
N GLN A 62 13.23 -9.16 -8.12
CA GLN A 62 14.17 -8.84 -9.21
C GLN A 62 15.33 -7.96 -8.75
N ASP A 63 15.12 -7.08 -7.77
CA ASP A 63 16.14 -6.13 -7.33
C ASP A 63 16.14 -5.98 -5.79
N ALA A 64 17.20 -6.52 -5.17
CA ALA A 64 17.40 -6.45 -3.74
C ALA A 64 17.66 -4.99 -3.33
N GLY A 65 16.67 -4.38 -2.65
CA GLY A 65 16.71 -2.97 -2.27
C GLY A 65 15.80 -2.07 -3.10
N ALA A 66 15.01 -2.62 -4.01
CA ALA A 66 13.93 -1.88 -4.65
C ALA A 66 12.97 -1.26 -3.62
N PHE A 67 12.47 -0.07 -3.93
CA PHE A 67 11.43 0.61 -3.15
C PHE A 67 10.41 1.26 -4.07
N SER A 68 9.18 1.39 -3.58
CA SER A 68 8.10 2.06 -4.32
C SER A 68 7.87 3.51 -3.89
N GLU A 69 7.38 4.31 -4.83
CA GLU A 69 6.66 5.56 -4.60
C GLU A 69 5.19 5.30 -4.96
N PRO A 70 4.36 4.88 -3.97
CA PRO A 70 3.02 4.35 -4.25
C PRO A 70 2.10 5.34 -4.98
N GLN A 71 2.29 6.65 -4.74
CA GLN A 71 1.45 7.73 -5.28
C GLN A 71 1.38 7.75 -6.81
N ILE A 72 2.42 7.22 -7.48
CA ILE A 72 2.51 7.18 -8.94
C ILE A 72 2.82 5.78 -9.47
N ASN A 73 2.70 4.74 -8.62
CA ASN A 73 3.08 3.37 -8.95
C ASN A 73 4.51 3.26 -9.53
N ALA A 74 5.44 4.06 -9.01
CA ALA A 74 6.82 4.06 -9.47
C ALA A 74 7.69 3.16 -8.59
N TRP A 75 8.67 2.52 -9.22
CA TRP A 75 9.63 1.63 -8.59
C TRP A 75 11.04 2.11 -8.86
N TYR A 76 11.88 2.11 -7.84
CA TYR A 76 13.25 2.59 -7.92
C TYR A 76 14.20 1.68 -7.16
N ARG A 77 15.50 1.86 -7.44
CA ARG A 77 16.59 1.38 -6.58
C ARG A 77 17.58 2.50 -6.32
N VAL A 78 18.29 2.41 -5.19
CA VAL A 78 19.42 3.30 -4.89
C VAL A 78 20.72 2.62 -5.33
N SER A 79 21.55 3.34 -6.08
CA SER A 79 22.90 2.92 -6.45
C SER A 79 23.86 4.08 -6.21
N GLY A 80 24.68 3.99 -5.16
CA GLY A 80 25.52 5.09 -4.71
C GLY A 80 24.70 6.32 -4.33
N ASP A 81 24.99 7.46 -4.98
CA ASP A 81 24.28 8.73 -4.81
C ASP A 81 23.12 8.91 -5.82
N ARG A 82 22.74 7.86 -6.55
CA ARG A 82 21.70 7.90 -7.58
C ARG A 82 20.48 7.07 -7.22
N VAL A 83 19.33 7.58 -7.64
CA VAL A 83 18.07 6.85 -7.70
C VAL A 83 17.84 6.47 -9.17
N LEU A 84 17.67 5.18 -9.42
CA LEU A 84 17.49 4.62 -10.76
C LEU A 84 16.04 4.10 -10.89
N PRO A 85 15.34 4.41 -12.00
CA PRO A 85 14.00 3.90 -12.24
C PRO A 85 14.01 2.41 -12.61
N LEU A 86 13.00 1.67 -12.15
CA LEU A 86 12.80 0.26 -12.48
C LEU A 86 11.59 0.02 -13.39
N ASN A 87 10.73 1.03 -13.58
CA ASN A 87 9.56 0.95 -14.45
C ASN A 87 9.29 2.28 -15.19
N ASP A 88 8.31 2.27 -16.09
CA ASP A 88 7.99 3.44 -16.93
C ASP A 88 7.47 4.64 -16.13
N ALA A 89 6.72 4.40 -15.05
CA ALA A 89 6.27 5.47 -14.16
C ALA A 89 7.46 6.18 -13.51
N ALA A 90 8.45 5.42 -13.02
CA ALA A 90 9.69 5.96 -12.48
C ALA A 90 10.49 6.72 -13.55
N ARG A 91 10.65 6.15 -14.76
CA ARG A 91 11.34 6.82 -15.87
C ARG A 91 10.68 8.14 -16.26
N THR A 92 9.34 8.17 -16.27
CA THR A 92 8.57 9.39 -16.52
C THR A 92 8.79 10.44 -15.43
N ALA A 93 8.95 10.00 -14.18
CA ALA A 93 9.11 10.85 -13.02
C ALA A 93 10.51 11.48 -12.88
N VAL A 94 11.58 10.74 -13.21
CA VAL A 94 12.97 11.15 -12.92
C VAL A 94 13.95 11.05 -14.10
N GLY A 95 13.49 10.61 -15.28
CA GLY A 95 14.37 10.29 -16.40
C GLY A 95 15.16 9.00 -16.17
N GLU A 96 16.34 8.87 -16.77
CA GLU A 96 17.19 7.67 -16.67
C GLU A 96 17.86 7.49 -15.30
N SER A 97 18.13 8.60 -14.60
CA SER A 97 18.65 8.61 -13.23
C SER A 97 18.54 10.01 -12.63
N VAL A 98 18.48 10.09 -11.31
CA VAL A 98 18.52 11.36 -10.56
C VAL A 98 19.43 11.21 -9.34
N SER A 99 20.02 12.30 -8.86
CA SER A 99 20.74 12.24 -7.57
C SER A 99 19.77 12.03 -6.42
N VAL A 100 20.22 11.40 -5.33
CA VAL A 100 19.40 11.22 -4.12
C VAL A 100 18.91 12.57 -3.59
N ALA A 101 19.75 13.61 -3.62
CA ALA A 101 19.36 14.96 -3.20
C ALA A 101 18.24 15.54 -4.08
N ALA A 102 18.37 15.49 -5.41
CA ALA A 102 17.34 16.00 -6.31
C ALA A 102 16.05 15.16 -6.24
N TYR A 103 16.17 13.85 -5.99
CA TYR A 103 15.01 13.01 -5.69
C TYR A 103 14.31 13.45 -4.40
N GLN A 104 15.08 13.76 -3.35
CA GLN A 104 14.56 14.29 -2.09
C GLN A 104 13.78 15.58 -2.30
N GLU A 105 14.36 16.54 -3.01
CA GLU A 105 13.72 17.83 -3.33
C GLU A 105 12.41 17.62 -4.07
N ARG A 106 12.38 16.71 -5.07
CA ARG A 106 11.17 16.38 -5.82
C ARG A 106 10.07 15.83 -4.90
N VAL A 107 10.37 14.77 -4.15
CA VAL A 107 9.34 14.12 -3.31
C VAL A 107 8.93 15.01 -2.14
N HIS A 108 9.84 15.83 -1.61
CA HIS A 108 9.53 16.84 -0.62
C HIS A 108 8.51 17.84 -1.17
N GLY A 109 8.78 18.44 -2.33
CA GLY A 109 7.87 19.39 -2.96
C GLY A 109 6.50 18.80 -3.32
N LEU A 110 6.44 17.50 -3.58
CA LEU A 110 5.18 16.82 -3.91
C LEU A 110 4.36 16.39 -2.69
N TYR A 111 5.02 16.00 -1.59
CA TYR A 111 4.37 15.22 -0.54
C TYR A 111 4.62 15.72 0.89
N ALA A 112 5.61 16.56 1.15
CA ALA A 112 5.94 16.97 2.53
C ALA A 112 4.76 17.64 3.23
N ASP A 113 3.98 18.42 2.48
CA ASP A 113 2.77 19.06 2.96
C ASP A 113 1.62 18.09 3.21
N LYS A 114 1.67 16.84 2.75
CA LYS A 114 0.60 15.82 2.91
C LYS A 114 0.87 14.81 4.01
N LEU A 115 2.04 14.87 4.65
CA LEU A 115 2.41 13.94 5.70
C LEU A 115 1.64 14.20 7.02
N PRO A 116 1.45 13.18 7.87
CA PRO A 116 0.88 13.36 9.19
C PRO A 116 1.55 14.49 9.97
N GLY A 117 0.74 15.37 10.57
CA GLY A 117 1.21 16.55 11.30
C GLY A 117 1.38 17.81 10.45
N SER A 118 1.29 17.73 9.12
CA SER A 118 1.32 18.91 8.24
C SER A 118 0.08 19.80 8.42
N GLU A 119 0.14 21.03 7.89
CA GLU A 119 -1.02 21.93 7.89
C GLU A 119 -2.18 21.36 7.04
N TYR A 120 -1.87 20.77 5.87
CA TYR A 120 -2.87 20.08 5.05
C TYR A 120 -3.58 18.97 5.83
N ALA A 121 -2.83 18.10 6.53
CA ALA A 121 -3.37 17.02 7.33
C ALA A 121 -4.24 17.54 8.49
N ARG A 122 -3.84 18.66 9.12
CA ARG A 122 -4.65 19.33 10.16
C ARG A 122 -5.93 19.96 9.62
N LYS A 123 -5.89 20.57 8.43
CA LYS A 123 -7.06 21.20 7.79
C LYS A 123 -8.05 20.19 7.22
N HIS A 124 -7.57 19.02 6.79
CA HIS A 124 -8.38 17.99 6.13
C HIS A 124 -8.61 16.75 7.00
N MET A 125 -8.30 16.82 8.30
CA MET A 125 -8.49 15.81 9.38
C MET A 125 -8.84 14.39 8.91
N MET A 126 -7.98 13.84 8.05
CA MET A 126 -7.86 12.45 7.61
C MET A 126 -9.16 11.83 7.08
N GLY A 127 -9.22 11.51 5.78
CA GLY A 127 -10.24 10.67 5.16
C GLY A 127 -10.22 9.20 5.65
N GLY A 128 -10.45 9.00 6.94
CA GLY A 128 -10.50 7.74 7.66
C GLY A 128 -10.94 8.04 9.09
N GLY A 129 -12.20 7.77 9.38
CA GLY A 129 -12.92 8.27 10.56
C GLY A 129 -12.17 8.07 11.88
N ALA A 130 -12.20 9.11 12.72
CA ALA A 130 -12.01 8.95 14.14
C ALA A 130 -13.09 7.98 14.65
N VAL A 131 -12.71 6.74 14.94
CA VAL A 131 -13.49 5.92 15.88
C VAL A 131 -13.27 6.55 17.25
N GLN A 132 -14.19 7.45 17.61
CA GLN A 132 -14.45 7.75 19.01
C GLN A 132 -14.76 6.43 19.70
N SER A 133 -13.86 5.99 20.58
CA SER A 133 -14.18 4.97 21.57
C SER A 133 -15.23 5.57 22.51
N THR A 134 -16.51 5.39 22.18
CA THR A 134 -17.57 5.42 23.18
C THR A 134 -17.70 4.02 23.71
N GLU A 135 -17.23 3.84 24.94
CA GLU A 135 -17.61 2.73 25.80
C GLU A 135 -19.14 2.65 25.86
N ASP A 136 -19.64 1.41 25.84
CA ASP A 136 -21.02 0.97 26.01
C ASP A 136 -21.97 1.01 24.80
N GLY A 137 -22.27 -0.20 24.30
CA GLY A 137 -23.57 -0.52 23.68
C GLY A 137 -23.55 -0.75 22.17
N VAL A 138 -23.39 -2.03 21.79
CA VAL A 138 -23.72 -2.67 20.49
C VAL A 138 -24.03 -1.73 19.32
N SER A 139 -23.11 -1.64 18.36
CA SER A 139 -23.37 -1.08 17.03
C SER A 139 -22.84 -2.00 15.93
N PRO A 140 -23.55 -2.14 14.80
CA PRO A 140 -23.27 -3.14 13.77
C PRO A 140 -21.98 -2.82 13.04
N ILE A 141 -21.08 -3.80 12.97
CA ILE A 141 -19.86 -3.74 12.18
C ILE A 141 -20.27 -3.77 10.70
N LEU A 142 -20.28 -2.60 10.06
CA LEU A 142 -20.27 -2.52 8.60
C LEU A 142 -18.80 -2.66 8.15
N PRO A 143 -18.42 -3.73 7.44
CA PRO A 143 -17.08 -3.82 6.89
C PRO A 143 -16.94 -2.80 5.75
N ILE A 144 -16.05 -1.82 5.89
CA ILE A 144 -15.51 -1.10 4.74
C ILE A 144 -14.47 -2.03 4.10
N GLY A 145 -15.00 -3.07 3.46
CA GLY A 145 -14.35 -3.79 2.38
C GLY A 145 -15.00 -3.34 1.08
N GLY A 146 -14.22 -2.75 0.19
CA GLY A 146 -14.57 -2.63 -1.23
C GLY A 146 -13.39 -3.20 -2.02
N ALA A 147 -13.50 -4.28 -2.79
CA ALA A 147 -14.68 -4.85 -3.41
C ALA A 147 -14.69 -6.39 -3.33
N VAL A 148 -15.72 -6.93 -2.68
CA VAL A 148 -16.23 -8.27 -2.96
C VAL A 148 -17.18 -8.14 -4.14
N LEU A 149 -16.75 -8.52 -5.34
CA LEU A 149 -17.66 -8.86 -6.43
C LEU A 149 -18.12 -10.31 -6.20
N VAL A 150 -19.14 -10.51 -5.36
CA VAL A 150 -19.90 -11.77 -5.36
C VAL A 150 -20.83 -11.72 -6.56
N GLY A 151 -20.59 -12.65 -7.48
CA GLY A 151 -21.40 -12.86 -8.67
C GLY A 151 -22.88 -13.00 -8.33
N GLY A 152 -23.69 -12.23 -9.05
CA GLY A 152 -25.10 -12.53 -9.20
C GLY A 152 -25.24 -13.87 -9.92
N GLY A 153 -25.72 -14.88 -9.20
CA GLY A 153 -26.10 -16.15 -9.78
C GLY A 153 -25.92 -17.30 -8.81
N LEU A 154 -26.94 -17.59 -8.01
CA LEU A 154 -27.41 -18.96 -7.78
C LEU A 154 -28.76 -18.96 -7.05
N ALA A 155 -29.78 -19.29 -7.85
CA ALA A 155 -30.87 -20.18 -7.51
C ALA A 155 -31.75 -19.84 -6.30
N ALA A 156 -32.84 -19.15 -6.60
CA ALA A 156 -34.13 -19.47 -5.99
C ALA A 156 -34.46 -20.95 -6.24
N TYR A 157 -34.12 -21.82 -5.30
CA TYR A 157 -34.62 -23.19 -5.26
C TYR A 157 -34.71 -23.66 -3.80
N LEU A 158 -35.94 -24.01 -3.40
CA LEU A 158 -36.32 -24.71 -2.16
C LEU A 158 -36.28 -23.82 -0.91
N ILE A 159 -37.40 -23.49 -0.26
CA ILE A 159 -38.30 -24.41 0.43
C ILE A 159 -39.67 -23.73 0.60
N ARG A 160 -40.75 -24.34 0.09
CA ARG A 160 -42.05 -24.22 0.75
C ARG A 160 -42.75 -25.57 0.71
N ARG A 161 -42.48 -26.40 1.72
CA ARG A 161 -43.33 -27.54 2.05
C ARG A 161 -44.41 -27.10 3.05
N ARG A 162 -45.65 -27.18 2.56
CA ARG A 162 -46.89 -27.72 3.16
C ARG A 162 -47.55 -27.06 4.38
N THR A 163 -48.85 -26.78 4.19
CA THR A 163 -50.10 -26.87 5.03
C THR A 163 -50.94 -25.62 4.76
N ALA A 164 -52.24 -25.66 4.41
CA ALA A 164 -53.30 -26.66 4.50
C ALA A 164 -54.14 -26.68 3.21
#